data_AF-A0A556C914-F1
#
_entry.id   AF-A0A556C914-F1
#
_cell.length_a   1.000
_cell.length_b   1.000
_cell.length_c   1.000
_cell.angle_alpha   90.00
_cell.angle_beta   90.00
_cell.angle_gamma   90.00
#
_symmetry.space_group_name_H-M   'P 1'
#
loop_
_entity.id
_entity.type
_entity.pdbx_description
1 polymer ?
#
loop_
_entity_poly.entity_id
_entity_poly.type
_entity_poly.pdbx_seq_one_letter_code
_entity_poly.pdbx_strand_id
1 'polypeptide(L)'
;MIFEEGFGLLRGGARPPIKVVVDFIDANRHEFGVEPIVRGLSGTAARIVVSKYYAYKLRRPSIRARRDRELMVVIEDVYEANYSCYGVQKVWKAINRDYADRFGPADRCTVERLMRRLGIDGARRKRKRPKTASARA
;
A
#
# COMPACT_ATOMS: atom_id res chain seq x y z
N MET A 1 4.04 5.16 -14.09
CA MET A 1 4.37 4.60 -12.76
C MET A 1 3.12 3.88 -12.27
N ILE A 2 3.04 2.58 -12.51
CA ILE A 2 1.84 1.76 -12.30
C ILE A 2 1.95 1.16 -10.89
N PHE A 3 1.06 1.56 -9.98
CA PHE A 3 0.96 0.96 -8.65
C PHE A 3 0.26 -0.39 -8.77
N GLU A 4 1.04 -1.46 -8.85
CA GLU A 4 0.62 -2.84 -8.67
C GLU A 4 0.27 -3.10 -7.19
N GLU A 5 -0.96 -2.82 -6.79
CA GLU A 5 -1.49 -3.23 -5.48
C GLU A 5 -2.36 -4.48 -5.69
N GLY A 6 -1.90 -5.60 -5.13
CA GLY A 6 -2.48 -6.93 -5.29
C GLY A 6 -3.98 -7.00 -4.96
N PHE A 7 -4.81 -7.08 -5.99
CA PHE A 7 -6.19 -7.54 -5.91
C PHE A 7 -6.22 -9.06 -5.85
N GLY A 8 -5.94 -9.61 -4.67
CA GLY A 8 -6.06 -11.05 -4.46
C GLY A 8 -6.53 -11.32 -3.04
N LEU A 9 -7.83 -11.58 -2.87
CA LEU A 9 -8.40 -12.52 -1.88
C LEU A 9 -9.93 -12.43 -1.71
N LEU A 10 -10.67 -11.70 -2.55
CA LEU A 10 -12.13 -11.82 -2.61
C LEU A 10 -12.52 -12.21 -4.04
N ARG A 11 -13.02 -13.44 -4.20
CA ARG A 11 -13.59 -13.94 -5.46
C ARG A 11 -14.56 -12.89 -5.99
N GLY A 12 -14.26 -12.33 -7.16
CA GLY A 12 -15.11 -11.35 -7.82
C GLY A 12 -16.46 -12.00 -8.10
N GLY A 13 -17.50 -11.58 -7.37
CA GLY A 13 -18.87 -11.83 -7.82
C GLY A 13 -19.13 -11.12 -9.15
N ALA A 14 -20.29 -11.34 -9.77
CA ALA A 14 -20.67 -10.70 -11.03
C ALA A 14 -20.56 -9.16 -10.99
N ARG A 15 -20.59 -8.55 -9.80
CA ARG A 15 -20.42 -7.11 -9.59
C ARG A 15 -18.95 -6.72 -9.45
N PRO A 16 -18.42 -5.83 -10.32
CA PRO A 16 -17.06 -5.33 -10.19
C PRO A 16 -16.87 -4.51 -8.91
N PRO A 17 -15.64 -4.48 -8.36
CA PRO A 17 -15.33 -3.68 -7.19
C PRO A 17 -15.54 -2.19 -7.46
N ILE A 18 -16.01 -1.45 -6.46
CA ILE A 18 -16.39 -0.04 -6.61
C ILE A 18 -15.26 0.84 -7.12
N LYS A 19 -14.00 0.51 -6.78
CA LYS A 19 -12.82 1.21 -7.26
C LYS A 19 -12.72 1.17 -8.80
N VAL A 20 -12.92 -0.01 -9.40
CA VAL A 20 -12.85 -0.17 -10.87
C VAL A 20 -13.94 0.65 -11.56
N VAL A 21 -15.15 0.68 -10.99
CA VAL A 21 -16.25 1.50 -11.53
C VAL A 21 -15.93 2.99 -11.44
N VAL A 22 -15.35 3.44 -10.32
CA VAL A 22 -14.95 4.85 -10.14
C VAL A 22 -13.81 5.22 -11.08
N ASP A 23 -12.79 4.36 -11.23
CA ASP A 23 -11.66 4.59 -12.14
C ASP A 23 -12.13 4.68 -13.60
N PHE A 24 -13.12 3.86 -13.99
CA PHE A 24 -13.75 3.95 -15.31
C PHE A 24 -14.49 5.28 -15.52
N ILE A 25 -15.26 5.73 -14.52
CA ILE A 25 -15.93 7.04 -14.58
C ILE A 25 -14.89 8.16 -14.66
N ASP A 26 -13.81 8.08 -13.89
CA ASP A 26 -12.73 9.08 -13.90
C ASP A 26 -12.02 9.18 -15.26
N ALA A 27 -11.82 8.07 -15.97
CA ALA A 27 -11.22 8.07 -17.29
C ALA A 27 -12.11 8.73 -18.36
N ASN A 28 -13.44 8.60 -18.23
CA ASN A 28 -14.40 9.01 -19.26
C ASN A 28 -15.16 10.31 -18.92
N ARG A 29 -15.03 10.83 -17.69
CA ARG A 29 -15.77 12.03 -17.23
C ARG A 29 -15.49 13.30 -18.02
N HIS A 30 -14.32 13.41 -18.66
CA HIS A 30 -13.93 14.59 -19.43
C HIS A 30 -14.71 14.72 -20.74
N GLU A 31 -15.10 13.59 -21.33
CA GLU A 31 -15.81 13.55 -22.61
C GLU A 31 -17.33 13.51 -22.43
N PHE A 32 -17.83 12.71 -21.47
CA PHE A 32 -19.27 12.46 -21.33
C PHE A 32 -19.91 13.07 -20.08
N GLY A 33 -19.13 13.53 -19.10
CA GLY A 33 -19.63 13.88 -17.77
C GLY A 33 -20.07 12.67 -16.94
N VAL A 34 -20.23 12.87 -15.63
CA VAL A 34 -20.46 11.75 -14.67
C VAL A 34 -21.86 11.15 -14.80
N GLU A 35 -22.89 11.99 -14.92
CA GLU A 35 -24.29 11.56 -14.96
C GLU A 35 -24.63 10.68 -16.18
N PRO A 36 -24.20 11.02 -17.42
CA PRO A 36 -24.44 10.18 -18.58
C PRO A 36 -23.78 8.80 -18.48
N ILE A 37 -22.56 8.72 -17.94
CA ILE A 37 -21.85 7.45 -17.72
C ILE A 37 -22.62 6.60 -16.71
N VAL A 38 -23.03 7.19 -15.57
CA VAL A 38 -23.79 6.47 -14.54
C VAL A 38 -25.13 5.95 -15.09
N ARG A 39 -25.80 6.73 -15.95
CA ARG A 39 -27.02 6.30 -16.64
C ARG A 39 -26.74 5.08 -17.53
N GLY A 40 -25.69 5.10 -18.34
CA GLY A 40 -25.29 3.97 -19.19
C GLY A 40 -24.94 2.70 -18.40
N LEU A 41 -24.34 2.84 -17.22
CA LEU A 41 -23.98 1.70 -16.36
C LEU A 41 -25.18 1.08 -15.62
N SER A 42 -26.36 1.70 -15.64
CA SER A 42 -27.50 1.29 -14.80
C SER A 42 -28.04 -0.11 -15.13
N GLY A 43 -27.92 -0.56 -16.39
CA GLY A 43 -28.34 -1.90 -16.85
C GLY A 43 -27.25 -2.98 -16.73
N THR A 44 -26.07 -2.64 -16.21
CA THR A 44 -24.94 -3.57 -16.12
C THR A 44 -24.68 -4.00 -14.67
N ALA A 45 -23.84 -5.02 -14.48
CA ALA A 45 -23.39 -5.39 -13.15
C ALA A 45 -22.60 -4.28 -12.43
N ALA A 46 -22.12 -3.26 -13.15
CA ALA A 46 -21.40 -2.10 -12.63
C ALA A 46 -22.30 -0.95 -12.13
N ARG A 47 -23.61 -1.19 -11.91
CA ARG A 47 -24.56 -0.16 -11.45
C ARG A 47 -24.05 0.62 -10.23
N ILE A 48 -24.00 1.94 -10.37
CA ILE A 48 -23.61 2.90 -9.33
C ILE A 48 -24.57 4.09 -9.34
N VAL A 49 -24.62 4.86 -8.26
CA VAL A 49 -25.41 6.10 -8.16
C VAL A 49 -24.45 7.28 -8.08
N VAL A 50 -24.83 8.43 -8.63
CA VAL A 50 -24.00 9.65 -8.68
C VAL A 50 -23.54 10.08 -7.29
N SER A 51 -24.46 10.09 -6.31
CA SER A 51 -24.13 10.39 -4.91
C SER A 51 -23.07 9.44 -4.35
N LYS A 52 -23.10 8.16 -4.73
CA LYS A 52 -22.13 7.14 -4.31
C LYS A 52 -20.75 7.37 -4.92
N TYR A 53 -20.69 7.81 -6.18
CA TYR A 53 -19.44 8.19 -6.85
C TYR A 53 -18.78 9.37 -6.11
N TYR A 54 -19.52 10.46 -5.88
CA TYR A 54 -18.97 11.61 -5.17
C TYR A 54 -18.64 11.29 -3.72
N ALA A 55 -19.47 10.52 -3.02
CA ALA A 55 -19.18 10.06 -1.66
C ALA A 55 -17.90 9.22 -1.59
N TYR A 56 -17.63 8.39 -2.61
CA TYR A 56 -16.38 7.64 -2.70
C TYR A 56 -15.18 8.57 -2.91
N LYS A 57 -15.30 9.57 -3.79
CA LYS A 57 -14.24 10.56 -4.06
C LYS A 57 -13.95 11.48 -2.87
N LEU A 58 -14.98 11.87 -2.15
CA LEU A 58 -14.91 12.70 -0.93
C LEU A 58 -14.48 11.89 0.31
N ARG A 59 -14.41 10.56 0.21
CA ARG A 59 -14.14 9.70 1.36
C ARG A 59 -12.75 10.02 1.91
N ARG A 60 -12.74 10.67 3.07
CA ARG A 60 -11.49 10.98 3.76
C ARG A 60 -10.79 9.67 4.14
N PRO A 61 -9.45 9.63 4.03
CA PRO A 61 -8.67 8.49 4.48
C PRO A 61 -8.97 8.22 5.96
N SER A 62 -9.03 6.94 6.33
CA SER A 62 -9.21 6.57 7.74
C SER A 62 -8.07 7.13 8.60
N ILE A 63 -8.33 7.33 9.90
CA ILE A 63 -7.31 7.78 10.87
C ILE A 63 -6.07 6.89 10.78
N ARG A 64 -6.28 5.57 10.66
CA ARG A 64 -5.20 4.59 10.46
C ARG A 64 -4.45 4.83 9.15
N ALA A 65 -5.13 5.05 8.04
CA ALA A 65 -4.48 5.29 6.74
C ALA A 65 -3.73 6.63 6.68
N ARG A 66 -4.13 7.62 7.49
CA ARG A 66 -3.36 8.86 7.66
C ARG A 66 -2.09 8.60 8.46
N ARG A 67 -2.22 7.96 9.63
CA ARG A 67 -1.08 7.59 10.48
C ARG A 67 -0.07 6.68 9.77
N ASP A 68 -0.56 5.68 9.03
CA ASP A 68 0.29 4.77 8.26
C ASP A 68 1.09 5.54 7.20
N ARG A 69 0.50 6.55 6.54
CA ARG A 69 1.22 7.39 5.56
C ARG A 69 2.30 8.25 6.19
N GLU A 70 2.00 8.87 7.34
CA GLU A 70 3.00 9.65 8.08
C GLU A 70 4.15 8.76 8.57
N LEU A 71 3.83 7.54 9.03
CA LEU A 71 4.83 6.57 9.48
C LEU A 71 5.67 6.02 8.31
N MET A 72 5.09 5.87 7.11
CA MET A 72 5.83 5.47 5.91
C MET A 72 6.93 6.46 5.55
N VAL A 73 6.65 7.77 5.61
CA VAL A 73 7.68 8.82 5.37
C VAL A 73 8.83 8.69 6.35
N VAL A 74 8.53 8.53 7.64
CA VAL A 74 9.56 8.37 8.67
C VAL A 74 10.38 7.08 8.49
N ILE A 75 9.73 5.99 8.04
CA ILE A 75 10.41 4.74 7.72
C ILE A 75 11.41 4.95 6.58
N GLU A 76 11.03 5.66 5.51
CA GLU A 76 11.91 5.99 4.38
C GLU A 76 13.08 6.86 4.84
N ASP A 77 12.82 7.94 5.57
CA ASP A 77 13.85 8.85 6.07
C ASP A 77 14.89 8.11 6.94
N VAL A 78 14.42 7.27 7.87
CA VAL A 78 15.31 6.45 8.72
C VAL A 78 16.06 5.42 7.89
N TYR A 79 15.43 4.83 6.89
CA TYR A 79 16.09 3.84 6.03
C TYR A 79 17.22 4.46 5.22
N GLU A 80 16.96 5.59 4.56
CA GLU A 80 17.94 6.32 3.75
C GLU A 80 19.06 6.91 4.60
N ALA A 81 18.73 7.50 5.76
CA ALA A 81 19.73 8.02 6.69
C ALA A 81 20.69 6.94 7.23
N ASN A 82 20.28 5.67 7.22
CA ASN A 82 21.08 4.52 7.65
C ASN A 82 21.61 3.69 6.45
N TYR A 83 21.87 4.35 5.31
CA TYR A 83 22.45 3.76 4.09
C TYR A 83 21.68 2.55 3.58
N SER A 84 20.36 2.54 3.74
CA SER A 84 19.48 1.45 3.28
C SER A 84 19.83 0.08 3.90
N CYS A 85 20.63 0.07 4.99
CA CYS A 85 21.11 -1.16 5.62
C CYS A 85 20.12 -1.69 6.67
N TYR A 86 19.21 -0.85 7.15
CA TYR A 86 18.32 -1.20 8.24
C TYR A 86 17.14 -2.03 7.74
N GLY A 87 17.05 -3.25 8.26
CA GLY A 87 15.84 -4.07 8.14
C GLY A 87 14.81 -3.73 9.22
N VAL A 88 13.67 -4.41 9.14
CA VAL A 88 12.49 -4.24 10.01
C VAL A 88 12.84 -4.03 11.48
N GLN A 89 13.67 -4.88 12.07
CA GLN A 89 13.97 -4.81 13.50
C GLN A 89 14.76 -3.55 13.88
N LYS A 90 15.67 -3.09 13.01
CA LYS A 90 16.49 -1.89 13.26
C LYS A 90 15.66 -0.62 13.07
N VAL A 91 14.87 -0.57 12.00
CA VAL A 91 13.92 0.52 11.74
C VAL A 91 12.91 0.64 12.88
N TRP A 92 12.32 -0.46 13.33
CA TRP A 92 11.38 -0.48 14.45
C TRP A 92 11.97 0.09 15.74
N LYS A 93 13.21 -0.31 16.09
CA LYS A 93 13.91 0.25 17.25
C LYS A 93 14.21 1.74 17.10
N ALA A 94 14.64 2.18 15.92
CA ALA A 94 14.92 3.59 15.65
C ALA A 94 13.64 4.44 15.76
N ILE A 95 12.52 3.97 15.21
CA ILE A 95 11.21 4.65 15.31
C ILE A 95 10.78 4.79 16.76
N ASN A 96 10.85 3.71 17.55
CA ASN A 96 10.43 3.75 18.95
C ASN A 96 11.40 4.52 19.85
N ARG A 97 12.62 4.80 19.40
CA ARG A 97 13.58 5.63 20.12
C ARG A 97 13.43 7.10 19.79
N ASP A 98 13.32 7.44 18.50
CA ASP A 98 13.44 8.81 18.01
C ASP A 98 12.09 9.45 17.67
N TYR A 99 11.03 8.66 17.48
CA TYR A 99 9.71 9.11 17.02
C TYR A 99 8.53 8.64 17.89
N ALA A 100 8.81 8.03 19.05
CA ALA A 100 7.78 7.57 19.97
C ALA A 100 6.93 8.70 20.55
N ASP A 101 7.50 9.90 20.74
CA ASP A 101 6.74 11.06 21.23
C ASP A 101 5.69 11.54 20.21
N ARG A 102 5.98 11.39 18.91
CA ARG A 102 5.12 11.86 17.82
C ARG A 102 4.01 10.88 17.47
N PHE A 103 4.31 9.58 17.43
CA PHE A 103 3.36 8.56 16.99
C PHE A 103 2.90 7.63 18.12
N GLY A 104 3.53 7.66 19.29
CA GLY A 104 3.44 6.58 20.27
C GLY A 104 4.25 5.35 19.86
N PRO A 105 4.33 4.32 20.71
CA PRO A 105 5.03 3.08 20.40
C PRO A 105 4.41 2.40 19.17
N ALA A 106 5.22 2.16 18.15
CA ALA A 106 4.84 1.42 16.97
C ALA A 106 5.06 -0.08 17.20
N ASP A 107 4.10 -0.90 16.77
CA ASP A 107 4.26 -2.35 16.76
C ASP A 107 5.22 -2.79 15.65
N ARG A 108 6.03 -3.81 15.93
CA ARG A 108 6.94 -4.41 14.94
C ARG A 108 6.18 -4.84 13.68
N CYS A 109 5.02 -5.47 13.83
CA CYS A 109 4.19 -5.94 12.72
C CYS A 109 3.69 -4.78 11.85
N THR A 110 3.44 -3.61 12.45
CA THR A 110 3.05 -2.40 11.71
C THR A 110 4.21 -1.92 10.85
N VAL A 111 5.42 -1.81 11.42
CA VAL A 111 6.63 -1.41 10.68
C VAL A 111 6.94 -2.39 9.55
N GLU A 112 6.89 -3.69 9.82
CA GLU A 112 7.13 -4.73 8.80
C GLU A 112 6.16 -4.62 7.63
N ARG A 113 4.87 -4.49 7.91
CA ARG A 113 3.84 -4.34 6.88
C ARG A 113 4.06 -3.08 6.05
N LEU A 114 4.43 -1.95 6.67
CA LEU A 114 4.67 -0.70 5.94
C LEU A 114 5.94 -0.77 5.10
N MET A 115 7.03 -1.34 5.62
CA MET A 115 8.25 -1.58 4.83
C MET A 115 7.97 -2.46 3.61
N ARG A 116 7.14 -3.51 3.75
CA ARG A 116 6.73 -4.34 2.60
C ARG A 116 5.93 -3.55 1.56
N ARG A 117 5.03 -2.66 1.97
CA ARG A 117 4.27 -1.79 1.05
C ARG A 117 5.16 -0.79 0.32
N LEU A 118 6.25 -0.35 0.97
CA LEU A 118 7.26 0.53 0.38
C LEU A 118 8.27 -0.22 -0.51
N GLY A 119 8.26 -1.55 -0.51
CA GLY A 119 9.26 -2.35 -1.24
C GLY A 119 10.66 -2.30 -0.62
N ILE A 120 10.77 -1.86 0.63
CA ILE A 120 12.04 -1.70 1.34
C ILE A 120 12.38 -3.00 2.08
N ASP A 121 13.55 -3.56 1.82
CA ASP A 121 14.16 -4.61 2.66
C ASP A 121 15.53 -4.13 3.16
N GLY A 122 15.88 -4.58 4.37
CA GLY A 122 17.20 -4.31 4.91
C GLY A 122 18.28 -5.10 4.19
N ALA A 123 19.53 -4.63 4.24
CA ALA A 123 20.66 -5.38 3.74
C ALA A 123 20.76 -6.76 4.44
N ARG A 124 20.57 -7.84 3.67
CA ARG A 124 20.79 -9.22 4.15
C ARG A 124 22.09 -9.75 3.57
N ARG A 125 22.91 -10.39 4.41
CA ARG A 125 24.06 -11.17 3.93
C ARG A 125 23.52 -12.34 3.10
N LYS A 126 23.71 -12.32 1.77
CA LYS A 126 23.49 -13.51 0.95
C LYS A 126 24.33 -14.63 1.56
N ARG A 127 23.69 -15.71 2.04
CA ARG A 127 24.41 -16.92 2.49
C ARG A 127 25.26 -17.38 1.31
N LYS A 128 26.59 -17.20 1.37
CA LYS A 128 27.49 -17.98 0.52
C LYS A 128 27.36 -19.42 0.98
N ARG A 129 27.02 -20.35 0.07
CA ARG A 129 27.23 -21.78 0.34
C ARG A 129 28.71 -21.95 0.71
N PRO A 130 29.08 -22.64 1.81
CA PRO A 130 30.48 -22.91 2.07
C PRO A 130 31.05 -23.66 0.86
N LYS A 131 32.15 -23.15 0.28
CA LYS A 131 32.97 -23.92 -0.67
C LYS A 131 33.80 -24.89 0.14
N THR A 132 33.17 -25.93 0.66
CA THR A 132 33.87 -27.08 1.23
C THR A 132 33.36 -28.29 0.47
N ALA A 133 34.00 -28.58 -0.66
CA ALA A 133 34.04 -29.96 -1.11
C ALA A 133 34.86 -30.69 -0.04
N SER A 134 34.28 -31.69 0.63
CA SER A 134 35.08 -32.63 1.41
C SER A 134 36.13 -33.22 0.46
N ALA A 135 37.39 -33.26 0.91
CA ALA A 135 38.36 -34.13 0.25
C ALA A 135 37.78 -35.55 0.32
N ARG A 136 37.58 -36.17 -0.85
CA ARG A 136 37.16 -37.56 -0.95
C ARG A 136 38.15 -38.43 -0.16
N ALA A 137 37.63 -39.26 0.74
CA ALA A 137 38.32 -40.39 1.35
C ALA A 137 37.69 -41.67 0.80
#